data_AF-A0A1U8JHJ5-F1
#
_entry.id   AF-A0A1U8JHJ5-F1
#
_cell.length_a   1.000
_cell.length_b   1.000
_cell.length_c   1.000
_cell.angle_alpha   90.00
_cell.angle_beta   90.00
_cell.angle_gamma   90.00
#
_symmetry.space_group_name_H-M   'P 1'
#
loop_
_entity.id
_entity.type
_entity.pdbx_description
1 polymer ?
#
loop_
_entity_poly.entity_id
_entity_poly.type
_entity_poly.pdbx_seq_one_letter_code
_entity_poly.pdbx_strand_id
1 'polypeptide(L)'
;MEHIIGGKFKLGRKIGNGSFGELYLGVNVQSGKEVAVKLEPVKTKHPQLHYESKLYMLLQGGTGIPHLKWFGVEGEYSIMVIDLLGPSLEDLFNYCNRKFSLKTVLMLADQLISMPEVQCFW
;
A
#
# COMPACT_ATOMS: atom_id res chain seq x y z
N MET A 1 15.55 -6.62 -18.21
CA MET A 1 16.40 -6.20 -17.07
C MET A 1 15.52 -6.19 -15.84
N GLU A 2 15.97 -6.79 -14.75
CA GLU A 2 15.23 -6.76 -13.48
C GLU A 2 15.40 -5.37 -12.86
N HIS A 3 14.29 -4.67 -12.62
CA HIS A 3 14.34 -3.36 -11.99
C HIS A 3 14.37 -3.55 -10.47
N ILE A 4 15.47 -3.13 -9.84
CA ILE A 4 15.71 -3.27 -8.40
C ILE A 4 15.69 -1.88 -7.76
N ILE A 5 14.69 -1.63 -6.94
CA ILE A 5 14.46 -0.39 -6.21
C ILE A 5 15.29 -0.39 -4.93
N GLY A 6 15.99 0.71 -4.67
CA GLY A 6 16.80 0.92 -3.47
C GLY A 6 17.87 -0.16 -3.26
N GLY A 7 18.26 -0.87 -4.33
CA GLY A 7 19.18 -2.02 -4.28
C GLY A 7 18.65 -3.25 -3.51
N LYS A 8 17.37 -3.26 -3.11
CA LYS A 8 16.82 -4.26 -2.17
C LYS A 8 15.51 -4.90 -2.61
N PHE A 9 14.73 -4.22 -3.45
CA PHE A 9 13.38 -4.66 -3.79
C PHE A 9 13.25 -4.84 -5.30
N LYS A 10 13.08 -6.09 -5.73
CA LYS A 10 12.81 -6.41 -7.12
C LYS A 10 11.36 -6.06 -7.44
N LEU A 11 11.15 -5.18 -8.43
CA LEU A 11 9.82 -4.82 -8.91
C LEU A 11 9.24 -5.96 -9.74
N GLY A 12 8.00 -6.34 -9.44
CA GLY A 12 7.26 -7.40 -10.09
C GLY A 12 6.09 -6.86 -10.93
N ARG A 13 5.01 -7.65 -10.99
CA ARG A 13 3.81 -7.30 -11.77
C ARG A 13 3.02 -6.16 -11.12
N LYS A 14 2.33 -5.38 -11.95
CA LYS A 14 1.31 -4.43 -11.49
C LYS A 14 0.16 -5.19 -10.81
N ILE A 15 -0.29 -4.71 -9.66
CA ILE A 15 -1.38 -5.32 -8.88
C ILE A 15 -2.57 -4.37 -8.68
N GLY A 16 -2.40 -3.08 -8.94
CA GLY A 16 -3.49 -2.11 -8.84
C GLY A 16 -3.13 -0.74 -9.38
N ASN A 17 -4.14 0.12 -9.43
CA ASN A 17 -3.94 1.56 -9.60
C ASN A 17 -4.26 2.20 -8.24
N GLY A 18 -3.34 3.03 -7.78
CA GLY A 18 -3.60 3.86 -6.62
C GLY A 18 -4.31 5.16 -7.02
N SER A 19 -4.89 5.86 -6.06
CA SER A 19 -5.52 7.18 -6.30
C SER A 19 -4.57 8.21 -6.96
N PHE A 20 -3.26 8.12 -6.67
CA PHE A 20 -2.24 9.08 -7.13
C PHE A 20 -1.06 8.42 -7.85
N GLY A 21 -1.19 7.15 -8.21
CA GLY A 21 -0.07 6.40 -8.78
C GLY A 21 -0.40 4.97 -9.15
N GLU A 22 0.64 4.17 -9.33
CA GLU A 22 0.53 2.76 -9.68
C GLU A 22 1.02 1.89 -8.54
N LEU A 23 0.42 0.71 -8.41
CA LEU A 23 0.78 -0.25 -7.38
C LEU A 23 1.29 -1.54 -8.00
N TYR A 24 2.44 -1.99 -7.51
CA TYR A 24 3.14 -3.19 -7.98
C TYR A 24 3.44 -4.13 -6.82
N LEU A 25 3.45 -5.42 -7.13
CA LEU A 25 4.06 -6.43 -6.27
C LEU A 25 5.57 -6.27 -6.36
N GLY A 26 6.26 -6.29 -5.22
CA GLY A 26 7.71 -6.38 -5.15
C GLY A 26 8.15 -7.55 -4.27
N VAL A 27 9.42 -7.90 -4.37
CA VAL A 27 10.04 -8.93 -3.50
C VAL A 27 11.35 -8.38 -2.96
N ASN A 28 11.52 -8.46 -1.64
CA ASN A 28 12.80 -8.16 -1.02
C ASN A 28 13.81 -9.25 -1.39
N VAL A 29 14.90 -8.88 -2.07
CA VAL A 29 15.86 -9.83 -2.66
C VAL A 29 16.67 -10.62 -1.62
N GLN A 30 16.76 -10.13 -0.39
CA GLN A 30 17.52 -10.78 0.68
C GLN A 30 16.66 -11.76 1.48
N SER A 31 15.42 -11.39 1.78
CA SER A 31 14.51 -12.18 2.62
C SER A 31 13.51 -13.01 1.83
N GLY A 32 13.31 -12.74 0.54
CA GLY A 32 12.26 -13.34 -0.27
C GLY A 32 10.84 -12.88 0.09
N LYS A 33 10.69 -11.96 1.05
CA LYS A 33 9.37 -11.47 1.49
C LYS A 33 8.74 -10.57 0.43
N GLU A 34 7.48 -10.82 0.13
CA GLU A 34 6.66 -9.97 -0.74
C GLU A 34 6.35 -8.62 -0.08
N VAL A 35 6.32 -7.57 -0.89
CA VAL A 35 6.05 -6.18 -0.50
C VAL A 35 5.15 -5.52 -1.53
N ALA A 36 4.48 -4.45 -1.14
CA ALA A 36 3.78 -3.57 -2.06
C ALA A 36 4.66 -2.36 -2.41
N VAL A 37 4.72 -2.02 -3.69
CA VAL A 37 5.50 -0.89 -4.22
C VAL A 37 4.55 0.10 -4.87
N LYS A 38 4.44 1.30 -4.31
CA LYS A 38 3.65 2.41 -4.85
C LYS A 38 4.58 3.37 -5.60
N LEU A 39 4.26 3.68 -6.85
CA LEU A 39 5.00 4.61 -7.70
C LEU A 39 4.12 5.81 -8.05
N GLU A 40 4.65 7.01 -7.86
CA GLU A 40 4.02 8.29 -8.21
C GLU A 40 4.99 9.09 -9.09
N PRO A 41 4.59 9.57 -10.28
CA PRO A 41 5.44 10.46 -11.07
C PRO A 41 5.76 11.75 -10.31
N VAL A 42 7.03 12.13 -10.22
CA VAL A 42 7.47 13.35 -9.50
C VAL A 42 6.84 14.61 -10.10
N LYS A 43 6.53 14.59 -11.40
CA LYS A 43 5.91 15.70 -12.15
C LYS A 43 4.39 15.79 -12.01
N THR A 44 3.76 14.99 -11.15
CA THR A 44 2.32 15.11 -10.89
C THR A 44 1.99 16.50 -10.31
N LYS A 45 0.79 17.02 -10.59
CA LYS A 45 0.37 18.36 -10.13
C LYS A 45 0.34 18.47 -8.61
N HIS A 46 0.05 17.37 -7.93
CA HIS A 46 -0.11 17.31 -6.48
C HIS A 46 0.61 16.05 -5.95
N PRO A 47 1.95 16.08 -5.77
CA PRO A 47 2.69 14.92 -5.29
C PRO A 47 2.38 14.68 -3.81
N GLN A 48 1.88 13.49 -3.49
CA GLN A 48 1.41 13.15 -2.14
C GLN A 48 2.23 12.04 -1.51
N LEU A 49 2.96 11.24 -2.30
CA LEU A 49 3.60 10.03 -1.80
C LEU A 49 4.69 10.30 -0.74
N HIS A 50 5.38 11.44 -0.84
CA HIS A 50 6.35 11.88 0.18
C HIS A 50 5.70 12.26 1.51
N TYR A 51 4.52 12.86 1.46
CA TYR A 51 3.78 13.19 2.68
C TYR A 51 3.20 11.92 3.31
N GLU A 52 2.64 11.04 2.47
CA GLU A 52 2.12 9.73 2.87
C GLU A 52 3.21 8.88 3.55
N SER A 53 4.43 8.84 3.01
CA SER A 53 5.53 8.07 3.61
C SER A 53 5.91 8.57 5.01
N LYS A 54 5.87 9.90 5.24
CA LYS A 54 6.07 10.48 6.57
C LYS A 54 4.96 10.09 7.55
N LEU A 55 3.70 10.07 7.09
CA LEU A 55 2.58 9.62 7.91
C LEU A 55 2.73 8.16 8.32
N TYR A 56 3.09 7.28 7.37
CA TYR A 56 3.39 5.89 7.70
C TYR A 56 4.49 5.77 8.73
N MET A 57 5.58 6.53 8.59
CA MET A 57 6.69 6.51 9.56
C MET A 57 6.25 6.97 10.96
N LEU A 58 5.37 7.96 11.06
CA LEU A 58 4.82 8.47 12.33
C LEU A 58 3.85 7.49 13.00
N LEU A 59 3.07 6.76 12.20
CA LEU A 59 1.98 5.89 12.67
C LEU A 59 2.38 4.42 12.77
N GLN A 60 3.58 4.08 12.30
CA GLN A 60 4.13 2.75 12.38
C GLN A 60 4.18 2.26 13.83
N GLY A 61 3.76 1.01 14.04
CA GLY A 61 3.56 0.43 15.38
C GLY A 61 2.11 0.51 15.86
N GLY A 62 1.26 1.29 15.20
CA GLY A 62 -0.20 1.26 15.39
C GLY A 62 -0.82 -0.02 14.82
N THR A 63 -1.88 -0.51 15.48
CA THR A 63 -2.64 -1.68 15.01
C THR A 63 -3.23 -1.41 13.63
N GLY A 64 -2.97 -2.31 12.67
CA GLY A 64 -3.49 -2.20 11.31
C GLY A 64 -2.70 -1.26 10.40
N ILE A 65 -1.61 -0.64 10.86
CA ILE A 65 -0.78 0.25 10.03
C ILE A 65 0.38 -0.55 9.38
N PRO A 66 0.46 -0.61 8.03
CA PRO A 66 1.60 -1.17 7.30
C PRO A 66 2.92 -0.51 7.68
N HIS A 67 4.01 -1.29 7.76
CA HIS A 67 5.33 -0.72 7.99
C HIS A 67 5.91 -0.16 6.70
N LEU A 68 6.44 1.06 6.79
CA LEU A 68 7.28 1.62 5.74
C LEU A 68 8.62 0.88 5.71
N LYS A 69 8.93 0.24 4.59
CA LYS A 69 10.21 -0.46 4.39
C LYS A 69 11.25 0.44 3.75
N TRP A 70 10.80 1.27 2.81
CA TRP A 70 11.67 2.18 2.07
C TRP A 70 10.87 3.27 1.38
N PHE A 71 11.47 4.45 1.25
CA PHE A 71 10.97 5.53 0.41
C PHE A 71 12.16 6.21 -0.26
N GLY A 72 11.99 6.61 -1.52
CA GLY A 72 13.00 7.35 -2.26
C GLY A 72 12.50 7.79 -3.62
N VAL A 73 13.33 8.56 -4.33
CA VAL A 73 13.07 9.00 -5.70
C VAL A 73 14.07 8.32 -6.61
N GLU A 74 13.58 7.62 -7.63
CA GLU A 74 14.40 7.01 -8.67
C GLU A 74 13.91 7.46 -10.05
N GLY A 75 14.80 8.13 -10.79
CA GLY A 75 14.45 8.73 -12.08
C GLY A 75 13.32 9.76 -11.93
N GLU A 76 12.21 9.52 -12.62
CA GLU A 76 11.06 10.41 -12.67
C GLU A 76 9.94 9.99 -11.70
N TYR A 77 10.20 9.06 -10.79
CA TYR A 77 9.21 8.50 -9.87
C TYR A 77 9.64 8.63 -8.40
N SER A 78 8.70 9.08 -7.58
CA SER A 78 8.71 8.81 -6.14
C SER A 78 8.22 7.39 -5.92
N ILE A 79 8.91 6.64 -5.08
CA ILE A 79 8.66 5.22 -4.87
C ILE A 79 8.59 4.94 -3.37
N MET A 80 7.53 4.27 -2.95
CA MET A 80 7.29 3.86 -1.56
C MET A 80 7.10 2.35 -1.50
N VAL A 81 7.81 1.69 -0.58
CA VAL A 81 7.72 0.26 -0.34
C VAL A 81 7.15 0.02 1.06
N ILE A 82 6.05 -0.71 1.13
CA ILE A 82 5.34 -1.06 2.38
C ILE A 82 5.09 -2.57 2.46
N ASP A 83 4.64 -3.05 3.61
CA ASP A 83 4.14 -4.42 3.73
C ASP A 83 3.00 -4.66 2.72
N LEU A 84 3.04 -5.80 2.02
CA LEU A 84 1.93 -6.24 1.18
C LEU A 84 0.74 -6.64 2.06
N LEU A 85 -0.43 -6.06 1.79
CA LEU A 85 -1.67 -6.44 2.48
C LEU A 85 -2.50 -7.39 1.61
N GLY A 86 -3.52 -7.97 2.23
CA GLY A 86 -4.52 -8.79 1.56
C GLY A 86 -5.46 -7.97 0.63
N PRO A 87 -6.50 -8.63 0.11
CA PRO A 87 -7.50 -7.99 -0.75
C PRO A 87 -8.19 -6.82 -0.05
N SER A 88 -8.63 -5.83 -0.83
CA SER A 88 -9.40 -4.71 -0.31
C SER A 88 -10.80 -5.16 0.15
N LEU A 89 -11.48 -4.31 0.93
CA LEU A 89 -12.88 -4.58 1.28
C LEU A 89 -13.79 -4.61 0.05
N GLU A 90 -13.51 -3.85 -1.00
CA GLU A 90 -14.26 -3.90 -2.26
C GLU A 90 -14.07 -5.25 -2.97
N ASP A 91 -12.85 -5.79 -3.00
CA ASP A 91 -12.57 -7.12 -3.55
C ASP A 91 -13.35 -8.21 -2.79
N LEU A 92 -13.31 -8.15 -1.46
CA LEU A 92 -14.07 -9.07 -0.60
C LEU A 92 -15.58 -8.89 -0.76
N PHE A 93 -16.05 -7.67 -0.95
CA PHE A 93 -17.46 -7.37 -1.17
C PHE A 93 -17.95 -7.95 -2.49
N ASN A 94 -17.17 -7.79 -3.56
CA ASN A 94 -17.45 -8.40 -4.85
C ASN A 94 -17.39 -9.93 -4.79
N TYR A 95 -16.43 -10.51 -4.06
CA TYR A 95 -16.37 -11.95 -3.80
C TYR A 95 -17.64 -12.48 -3.09
N CYS A 96 -18.23 -11.67 -2.20
CA CYS A 96 -19.49 -11.99 -1.52
C CYS A 96 -20.74 -11.57 -2.31
N ASN A 97 -20.68 -11.48 -3.65
CA ASN A 97 -21.79 -11.05 -4.49
C ASN A 97 -22.40 -9.71 -4.05
N ARG A 98 -21.56 -8.77 -3.62
CA ARG A 98 -21.93 -7.43 -3.16
C ARG A 98 -22.92 -7.44 -1.99
N LYS A 99 -22.80 -8.44 -1.12
CA LYS A 99 -23.60 -8.50 0.11
C LYS A 99 -22.80 -9.12 1.26
N PHE A 100 -22.59 -8.33 2.31
CA PHE A 100 -22.09 -8.84 3.58
C PHE A 100 -23.23 -9.21 4.52
N SER A 101 -22.97 -10.19 5.40
CA SER A 101 -23.87 -10.49 6.52
C SER A 101 -23.81 -9.38 7.57
N LEU A 102 -24.86 -9.22 8.37
CA LEU A 102 -24.85 -8.27 9.49
C LEU A 102 -23.66 -8.52 10.44
N LYS A 103 -23.35 -9.80 10.73
CA LYS A 103 -22.19 -10.18 11.55
C LYS A 103 -20.89 -9.61 10.96
N THR A 104 -20.68 -9.78 9.66
CA THR A 104 -19.48 -9.26 8.97
C THR A 104 -19.43 -7.74 9.04
N VAL A 105 -20.53 -7.05 8.79
CA VAL A 105 -20.60 -5.58 8.85
C VAL A 105 -20.25 -5.07 10.25
N LEU A 106 -20.79 -5.69 11.30
CA LEU A 106 -20.51 -5.29 12.69
C LEU A 106 -19.05 -5.52 13.07
N MET A 107 -18.45 -6.65 12.66
CA MET A 107 -17.02 -6.92 12.89
C MET A 107 -16.12 -5.92 12.17
N LEU A 108 -16.47 -5.52 10.94
CA LEU A 108 -15.74 -4.50 10.19
C LEU A 108 -15.89 -3.12 10.84
N ALA A 109 -17.10 -2.75 11.27
CA ALA A 109 -17.37 -1.48 11.93
C ALA A 109 -16.55 -1.30 13.22
N ASP A 110 -16.45 -2.34 14.04
CA ASP A 110 -15.65 -2.33 15.27
C ASP A 110 -14.16 -2.02 15.01
N GLN A 111 -13.60 -2.64 13.97
CA GLN A 111 -12.21 -2.40 13.55
C GLN A 111 -12.02 -1.02 12.95
N LEU A 112 -12.92 -0.58 12.07
CA LEU A 112 -12.82 0.70 11.36
C LEU A 112 -12.97 1.91 12.30
N ILE A 113 -13.80 1.80 13.35
CA ILE A 113 -13.94 2.85 14.38
C ILE A 113 -12.68 2.95 15.24
N SER A 114 -12.02 1.82 15.48
CA SER A 114 -10.81 1.74 16.32
C SER A 114 -9.53 2.14 15.58
N MET A 115 -9.59 2.30 14.26
CA MET A 115 -8.44 2.61 13.42
C MET A 115 -8.28 4.15 13.34
N PRO A 116 -7.08 4.71 13.58
CA PRO A 116 -6.84 6.13 13.31
C PRO A 116 -7.09 6.39 11.82
N GLU A 117 -7.64 7.56 11.47
CA GLU A 117 -8.15 7.99 10.15
C GLU A 117 -7.10 8.03 9.01
N VAL A 118 -6.15 7.10 8.96
CA VAL A 118 -5.36 6.84 7.76
C VAL A 118 -6.24 6.03 6.85
N GLN A 119 -7.01 6.73 6.03
CA GLN A 119 -7.64 6.16 4.86
C GLN A 119 -6.56 5.46 4.03
N CYS A 120 -6.46 4.14 4.18
CA CYS A 120 -5.80 3.28 3.21
C CYS A 120 -6.73 3.20 1.99
N PHE A 121 -6.90 4.34 1.31
CA PHE A 121 -7.34 4.31 -0.08
C PHE A 121 -6.16 3.78 -0.88
N TRP A 122 -6.26 2.52 -1.28
CA TRP A 122 -5.64 2.07 -2.51
C TRP A 122 -6.19 2.96 -3.63
#